data_AF-A0A5B9MLZ3-F1
#
_entry.id   AF-A0A5B9MLZ3-F1
#
_cell.length_a   1.000
_cell.length_b   1.000
_cell.length_c   1.000
_cell.angle_alpha   90.00
_cell.angle_beta   90.00
_cell.angle_gamma   90.00
#
_symmetry.space_group_name_H-M   'P 1'
#
loop_
_entity.id
_entity.type
_entity.pdbx_description
1 polymer ?
#
loop_
_entity_poly.entity_id
_entity_poly.type
_entity_poly.pdbx_seq_one_letter_code
_entity_poly.pdbx_strand_id
1 'polypeptide(L)'
;MLIRRLVQGDRDGLFAIYGDAENARYNFYRPWTIEQIESHIDAQSQIDVDSPGIAVMLAAFLQDSDELVGCIELTNVSPDDRQSEIGYSFNRSYTGKGLATEAVVGVLGYAFNCLG
;
A
#
# COMPACT_ATOMS: atom_id res chain seq x y z
N MET A 1 -11.12 7.75 4.99
CA MET A 1 -10.54 6.43 4.63
C MET A 1 -9.98 5.72 5.86
N LEU A 2 -9.90 4.39 5.84
CA LEU A 2 -9.20 3.59 6.85
C LEU A 2 -7.89 3.05 6.25
N ILE A 3 -6.76 3.29 6.93
CA ILE A 3 -5.45 2.77 6.55
C ILE A 3 -4.99 1.78 7.63
N ARG A 4 -4.59 0.57 7.22
CA ARG A 4 -4.08 -0.44 8.16
C ARG A 4 -3.08 -1.40 7.52
N ARG A 5 -2.41 -2.19 8.36
CA ARG A 5 -1.56 -3.31 7.92
C ARG A 5 -2.38 -4.35 7.15
N LEU A 6 -1.71 -5.02 6.21
CA LEU A 6 -2.28 -6.13 5.47
C LEU A 6 -2.54 -7.33 6.39
N VAL A 7 -3.60 -8.06 6.09
CA VAL A 7 -3.90 -9.37 6.66
C VAL A 7 -4.28 -10.35 5.55
N GLN A 8 -4.23 -11.66 5.83
CA GLN A 8 -4.54 -12.69 4.82
C GLN A 8 -5.95 -12.55 4.20
N GLY A 9 -6.91 -11.98 4.94
CA GLY A 9 -8.25 -11.68 4.42
C GLY A 9 -8.28 -10.64 3.29
N ASP A 10 -7.20 -9.88 3.09
CA ASP A 10 -7.12 -8.82 2.08
C ASP A 10 -6.71 -9.34 0.69
N ARG A 11 -6.35 -10.62 0.58
CA ARG A 11 -5.73 -11.21 -0.62
C ARG A 11 -6.53 -10.95 -1.90
N ASP A 12 -7.86 -11.06 -1.84
CA ASP A 12 -8.70 -10.96 -3.03
C ASP A 12 -8.78 -9.49 -3.50
N GLY A 13 -8.82 -8.54 -2.55
CA GLY A 13 -8.77 -7.11 -2.83
C GLY A 13 -7.41 -6.69 -3.39
N LEU A 14 -6.31 -7.23 -2.84
CA LEU A 14 -4.98 -7.03 -3.39
C LEU A 14 -4.87 -7.62 -4.79
N PHE A 15 -5.45 -8.79 -5.06
CA PHE A 15 -5.40 -9.42 -6.38
C PHE A 15 -6.15 -8.62 -7.43
N ALA A 16 -7.26 -7.99 -7.06
CA ALA A 16 -7.97 -7.05 -7.93
C ALA A 16 -7.13 -5.82 -8.31
N ILE A 17 -6.08 -5.48 -7.55
CA ILE A 17 -5.19 -4.35 -7.81
C ILE A 17 -3.91 -4.80 -8.52
N TYR A 18 -3.18 -5.73 -7.92
CA TYR A 18 -1.85 -6.15 -8.34
C TYR A 18 -1.86 -7.24 -9.41
N GLY A 19 -2.98 -7.98 -9.54
CA GLY A 19 -3.20 -8.95 -10.61
C GLY A 19 -3.74 -8.33 -11.91
N ASP A 20 -4.14 -7.05 -11.91
CA ASP A 20 -4.64 -6.36 -13.11
C ASP A 20 -3.47 -5.87 -13.98
N ALA A 21 -3.36 -6.42 -15.18
CA ALA A 21 -2.35 -6.06 -16.18
C ALA A 21 -2.38 -4.58 -16.59
N GLU A 22 -3.56 -3.97 -16.63
CA GLU A 22 -3.68 -2.54 -16.96
C GLU A 22 -3.23 -1.67 -15.80
N ASN A 23 -3.45 -2.11 -14.56
CA ASN A 23 -2.98 -1.41 -13.37
C ASN A 23 -1.45 -1.53 -13.21
N ALA A 24 -0.90 -2.70 -13.57
CA ALA A 24 0.54 -2.94 -13.56
C ALA A 24 1.30 -2.35 -14.77
N ARG A 25 0.59 -1.79 -15.78
CA ARG A 25 1.16 -1.38 -17.07
C ARG A 25 2.37 -0.45 -16.96
N TYR A 26 2.37 0.46 -15.99
CA TYR A 26 3.43 1.45 -15.77
C TYR A 26 4.32 1.13 -14.56
N ASN A 27 4.10 -0.02 -13.94
CA ASN A 27 4.86 -0.46 -12.78
C ASN A 27 6.08 -1.28 -13.18
N PHE A 28 7.06 -1.36 -12.28
CA PHE A 28 8.26 -2.18 -12.47
C PHE A 28 7.98 -3.69 -12.32
N TYR A 29 6.80 -4.06 -11.82
CA TYR A 29 6.36 -5.44 -11.65
C TYR A 29 5.42 -5.90 -12.76
N ARG A 30 5.41 -7.22 -13.00
CA ARG A 30 4.35 -7.90 -13.76
C ARG A 30 3.17 -8.15 -12.84
N PRO A 31 1.94 -8.33 -13.37
CA PRO A 31 0.80 -8.71 -12.56
C PRO A 31 1.11 -9.89 -11.65
N TRP A 32 0.75 -9.77 -10.37
CA TRP A 32 1.03 -10.80 -9.38
C TRP A 32 0.01 -11.93 -9.50
N THR A 33 0.46 -13.16 -9.24
CA THR A 33 -0.46 -14.28 -8.98
C THR A 33 -1.03 -14.18 -7.56
N ILE A 34 -2.10 -14.92 -7.29
CA ILE A 34 -2.70 -14.94 -5.96
C ILE A 34 -1.71 -15.48 -4.91
N GLU A 35 -0.89 -16.47 -5.27
CA GLU A 35 0.12 -17.06 -4.38
C GLU A 35 1.23 -16.05 -4.04
N GLN A 36 1.60 -15.19 -5.00
CA GLN A 36 2.57 -14.12 -4.77
C GLN A 36 2.01 -13.07 -3.80
N ILE A 37 0.71 -12.78 -3.87
CA ILE A 37 0.03 -11.88 -2.93
C ILE A 37 0.02 -12.48 -1.54
N GLU A 38 -0.43 -13.73 -1.39
CA GLU A 38 -0.46 -14.41 -0.09
C GLU A 38 0.94 -14.43 0.55
N SER A 39 1.97 -14.77 -0.24
CA SER A 39 3.37 -14.75 0.19
C SER A 39 3.84 -13.34 0.58
N HIS A 40 3.40 -12.30 -0.14
CA HIS A 40 3.76 -10.92 0.17
C HIS A 40 3.09 -10.44 1.46
N ILE A 41 1.84 -10.81 1.71
CA ILE A 41 1.15 -10.49 2.98
C ILE A 41 1.89 -11.13 4.15
N ASP A 42 2.29 -12.40 4.03
CA ASP A 42 3.05 -13.10 5.07
C ASP A 42 4.39 -12.43 5.33
N ALA A 43 5.13 -12.07 4.27
CA ALA A 43 6.38 -11.32 4.40
C ALA A 43 6.16 -9.96 5.08
N GLN A 44 5.10 -9.24 4.70
CA GLN A 44 4.74 -7.96 5.29
C GLN A 44 4.52 -8.07 6.80
N SER A 45 3.91 -9.16 7.29
CA SER A 45 3.67 -9.35 8.74
C SER A 45 4.93 -9.32 9.62
N GLN A 46 6.12 -9.50 9.01
CA GLN A 46 7.40 -9.54 9.71
C GLN A 46 8.19 -8.22 9.64
N ILE A 47 7.62 -7.20 9.00
CA ILE A 47 8.28 -5.90 8.76
C ILE A 47 7.72 -4.86 9.73
N ASP A 48 8.59 -4.19 10.47
CA ASP A 48 8.24 -3.02 11.27
C ASP A 48 8.21 -1.76 10.40
N VAL A 49 7.35 -0.80 10.76
CA VAL A 49 7.08 0.39 9.93
C VAL A 49 8.31 1.28 9.71
N ASP A 50 9.26 1.24 10.64
CA ASP A 50 10.49 2.03 10.65
C ASP A 50 11.70 1.26 10.09
N SER A 51 11.51 0.03 9.63
CA SER A 51 12.55 -0.82 9.04
C SER A 51 13.29 -0.08 7.90
N PRO A 52 14.60 0.18 8.03
CA PRO A 52 15.35 0.93 7.03
C PRO A 52 15.38 0.21 5.67
N GLY A 53 15.05 0.93 4.61
CA GLY A 53 15.12 0.48 3.22
C GLY A 53 14.09 -0.58 2.81
N ILE A 54 13.16 -0.96 3.69
CA ILE A 54 12.13 -1.96 3.41
C ILE A 54 10.77 -1.27 3.32
N ALA A 55 10.06 -1.51 2.22
CA ALA A 55 8.73 -0.96 2.00
C ALA A 55 7.70 -1.66 2.90
N VAL A 56 6.97 -0.86 3.68
CA VAL A 56 5.81 -1.30 4.45
C VAL A 56 4.57 -1.01 3.63
N MET A 57 3.84 -2.06 3.24
CA MET A 57 2.59 -1.93 2.51
C MET A 57 1.42 -1.83 3.49
N LEU A 58 0.58 -0.82 3.26
CA LEU A 58 -0.64 -0.52 4.01
C LEU A 58 -1.83 -0.56 3.07
N ALA A 59 -2.90 -1.26 3.46
CA ALA A 59 -4.13 -1.30 2.69
C ALA A 59 -5.02 -0.09 2.99
N ALA A 60 -5.66 0.40 1.94
CA ALA A 60 -6.61 1.50 1.94
C ALA A 60 -8.03 1.01 1.77
N PHE A 61 -8.86 1.28 2.77
CA PHE A 61 -10.26 0.88 2.81
C PHE A 61 -11.21 2.08 2.79
N LEU A 62 -12.30 1.95 2.03
CA LEU A 62 -13.44 2.85 2.14
C LEU A 62 -14.12 2.64 3.50
N GLN A 63 -14.39 3.74 4.23
CA GLN A 63 -14.95 3.64 5.58
C GLN A 63 -16.38 3.08 5.59
N ASP A 64 -17.18 3.39 4.56
CA ASP A 64 -18.59 3.03 4.55
C ASP A 64 -18.85 1.58 4.11
N SER A 65 -17.97 1.01 3.27
CA SER A 65 -18.16 -0.32 2.69
C SER A 65 -17.15 -1.37 3.16
N ASP A 66 -16.12 -0.96 3.91
CA ASP A 66 -14.97 -1.81 4.28
C ASP A 66 -14.32 -2.49 3.06
N GLU A 67 -14.37 -1.82 1.91
CA GLU A 67 -13.80 -2.33 0.66
C GLU A 67 -12.35 -1.85 0.48
N LEU A 68 -11.45 -2.78 0.19
CA LEU A 68 -10.07 -2.50 -0.15
C LEU A 68 -10.01 -1.89 -1.56
N VAL A 69 -9.60 -0.62 -1.63
CA VAL A 69 -9.57 0.15 -2.88
C VAL A 69 -8.15 0.52 -3.33
N GLY A 70 -7.17 0.38 -2.46
CA GLY A 70 -5.79 0.70 -2.80
C GLY A 70 -4.79 0.20 -1.76
N CYS A 71 -3.52 0.48 -2.05
CA CYS A 71 -2.39 0.25 -1.16
C CYS A 71 -1.45 1.44 -1.23
N ILE A 72 -0.79 1.71 -0.10
CA ILE A 72 0.27 2.69 0.05
C ILE A 72 1.50 1.96 0.57
N GLU A 73 2.63 2.19 -0.07
CA GLU A 73 3.92 1.69 0.33
C GLU A 73 4.71 2.85 0.93
N LEU A 74 5.24 2.66 2.14
CA LEU A 74 6.10 3.63 2.80
C LEU A 74 7.45 2.97 3.06
N THR A 75 8.52 3.58 2.55
CA THR A 75 9.89 3.08 2.70
C THR A 75 10.73 4.13 3.40
N ASN A 76 11.35 3.78 4.53
CA ASN A 76 12.31 4.63 5.21
C ASN A 76 13.68 4.55 4.51
N VAL A 77 13.90 5.41 3.50
CA VAL A 77 15.05 5.30 2.58
C VAL A 77 16.36 5.72 3.24
N SER A 78 16.35 6.83 3.98
CA SER A 78 17.50 7.30 4.77
C SER A 78 17.00 7.77 6.13
N PRO A 79 17.12 6.94 7.17
CA PRO A 79 16.77 7.34 8.54
C PRO A 79 17.62 8.53 9.02
N ASP A 80 18.90 8.55 8.64
CA ASP A 80 19.86 9.59 9.04
C ASP A 80 19.49 10.97 8.44
N ASP A 81 19.02 10.98 7.18
CA ASP A 81 18.61 12.20 6.48
C ASP A 81 17.11 12.50 6.60
N ARG A 82 16.35 11.67 7.34
CA ARG A 82 14.87 11.76 7.47
C ARG A 82 14.16 11.77 6.11
N GLN A 83 14.58 10.86 5.22
CA GLN A 83 14.00 10.72 3.89
C GLN A 83 13.24 9.40 3.77
N SER A 84 11.99 9.53 3.32
CA SER A 84 11.13 8.39 3.01
C SER A 84 10.65 8.47 1.57
N GLU A 85 10.41 7.31 0.96
CA GLU A 85 9.71 7.17 -0.31
C GLU A 85 8.27 6.72 -0.03
N ILE A 86 7.34 7.24 -0.84
CA ILE A 86 5.94 6.83 -0.81
C ILE A 86 5.50 6.36 -2.20
N GLY A 87 5.01 5.14 -2.27
CA GLY A 87 4.37 4.55 -3.43
C GLY A 87 2.88 4.34 -3.17
N TYR A 88 2.07 4.29 -4.22
CA TYR A 88 0.66 3.91 -4.08
C TYR A 88 0.12 3.26 -5.36
N SER A 89 -0.75 2.27 -5.16
CA SER A 89 -1.45 1.56 -6.23
C SER A 89 -2.92 1.42 -5.85
N PHE A 90 -3.81 1.90 -6.70
CA PHE A 90 -5.26 1.87 -6.45
C PHE A 90 -5.96 1.05 -7.52
N ASN A 91 -7.09 0.46 -7.16
CA ASN A 91 -7.93 -0.25 -8.12
C ASN A 91 -8.46 0.77 -9.14
N ARG A 92 -8.23 0.49 -10.43
CA ARG A 92 -8.64 1.35 -11.55
C ARG A 92 -10.12 1.75 -11.51
N SER A 93 -11.00 0.89 -11.00
CA SER A 93 -12.45 1.12 -10.87
C SER A 93 -12.80 2.27 -9.91
N TYR A 94 -11.81 2.73 -9.12
CA TYR A 94 -11.93 3.77 -8.12
C TYR A 94 -11.18 5.06 -8.49
N THR A 95 -10.64 5.14 -9.71
CA THR A 95 -9.94 6.34 -10.21
C THR A 95 -10.88 7.53 -10.39
N GLY A 96 -10.32 8.74 -10.41
CA GLY A 96 -11.08 9.99 -10.60
C GLY A 96 -11.86 10.47 -9.37
N LYS A 97 -11.77 9.76 -8.23
CA LYS A 97 -12.49 10.08 -6.98
C LYS A 97 -11.65 10.76 -5.90
N GLY A 98 -10.35 10.99 -6.14
CA GLY A 98 -9.44 11.60 -5.17
C GLY A 98 -8.98 10.68 -4.03
N LEU A 99 -9.31 9.39 -4.07
CA LEU A 99 -9.03 8.43 -2.99
C LEU A 99 -7.54 8.25 -2.71
N ALA A 100 -6.70 8.16 -3.75
CA ALA A 100 -5.25 8.10 -3.58
C ALA A 100 -4.70 9.33 -2.83
N THR A 101 -5.20 10.52 -3.16
CA THR A 101 -4.81 11.76 -2.49
C THR A 101 -5.20 11.74 -1.01
N GLU A 102 -6.44 11.37 -0.70
CA GLU A 102 -6.91 11.27 0.69
C GLU A 102 -6.04 10.29 1.50
N ALA A 103 -5.75 9.13 0.91
CA ALA A 103 -4.93 8.09 1.53
C ALA A 103 -3.50 8.56 1.82
N VAL A 104 -2.85 9.13 0.80
CA VAL A 104 -1.47 9.61 0.87
C VAL A 104 -1.33 10.73 1.89
N VAL A 105 -2.28 11.67 1.93
CA VAL A 105 -2.29 12.74 2.94
C VAL A 105 -2.35 12.16 4.36
N GLY A 106 -3.17 11.13 4.58
CA GLY A 106 -3.23 10.44 5.87
C GLY A 106 -1.90 9.79 6.27
N VAL A 107 -1.26 9.07 5.34
CA VAL A 107 0.03 8.40 5.59
C VAL A 107 1.16 9.39 5.78
N LEU A 108 1.21 10.47 5.00
CA LEU A 108 2.20 11.55 5.20
C LEU A 108 2.04 12.22 6.56
N GLY A 109 0.79 12.44 6.99
CA GLY A 109 0.50 12.94 8.34
C GLY A 109 1.07 12.04 9.42
N TYR A 110 0.96 10.71 9.28
CA TYR A 110 1.60 9.77 10.20
C TYR A 110 3.13 9.82 10.11
N ALA A 111 3.70 9.79 8.91
CA ALA A 111 5.14 9.78 8.70
C ALA A 111 5.81 11.00 9.35
N PHE A 112 5.36 12.22 9.03
CA PHE A 112 5.98 13.44 9.56
C PHE A 112 5.77 13.66 11.06
N ASN A 113 4.65 13.19 11.63
CA ASN A 113 4.34 13.43 13.04
C ASN A 113 4.80 12.31 13.97
N CYS A 114 4.96 11.08 13.47
CA CYS A 114 5.27 9.91 14.30
C CYS A 114 6.62 9.26 13.98
N LEU A 115 7.05 9.26 12.72
CA LEU A 115 8.32 8.64 12.31
C LEU A 115 9.46 9.67 12.26
N GLY A 116 9.14 10.93 11.97
CA GLY A 116 10.09 12.06 11.95
C GLY A 116 10.70 12.27 10.58
#